data_AF-A0A4P5ST24-F1
#
_entry.id   AF-A0A4P5ST24-F1
#
_cell.length_a   1.000
_cell.length_b   1.000
_cell.length_c   1.000
_cell.angle_alpha   90.00
_cell.angle_beta   90.00
_cell.angle_gamma   90.00
#
_symmetry.space_group_name_H-M   'P 1'
#
loop_
_entity.id
_entity.type
_entity.pdbx_description
1 polymer ?
#
loop_
_entity_poly.entity_id
_entity_poly.type
_entity_poly.pdbx_seq_one_letter_code
_entity_poly.pdbx_strand_id
1 'polypeptide(L)'
;MNPSETDTTLASLANAEPFTLKDVFEDKVFEVNELREPKWLKDSKRFSYLDKAPHSDVVTLWVYDIDTGQRTPLILPENLTLPATTGTNSKAQTVAFNEAGNLETTTLVIKNYQWSPDESEVLFAQAQQHRSFGQGDRQVYLYNFADSRLRIVSNEDKPHLNTKYSPDGKLVGYVKGDNLYIADKESKKELQLTNTSEPAIYNGRFGWVYEEELSLTDGWSWSPDGKRIAYFQIDERAVPVLPLGNYDDLHVKPIQTRYPKAGDPNPIVRIGVIEVPDSMDAKMPATRWVDIGADPDIYIARMQWTAQGTLLLQRIPRLQNTLELLKVDVRTFKT
;
A
#
# COMPACT_ATOMS: atom_id res chain seq x y z
N MET A 1 33.64 -42.95 19.71
CA MET A 1 33.40 -41.58 19.19
C MET A 1 34.76 -40.95 19.02
N ASN A 2 35.15 -40.62 17.78
CA ASN A 2 36.47 -40.07 17.49
C ASN A 2 36.56 -38.63 18.05
N PRO A 3 37.59 -38.28 18.84
CA PRO A 3 37.80 -36.92 19.34
C PRO A 3 38.21 -35.90 18.25
N SER A 4 38.46 -36.36 17.02
CA SER A 4 39.16 -35.61 15.98
C SER A 4 38.29 -34.68 15.13
N GLU A 5 36.96 -34.66 15.29
CA GLU A 5 36.09 -33.74 14.53
C GLU A 5 35.70 -32.49 15.33
N THR A 6 35.70 -32.58 16.66
CA THR A 6 35.38 -31.46 17.56
C THR A 6 36.55 -30.49 17.78
N ASP A 7 37.80 -30.94 17.63
CA ASP A 7 38.98 -30.07 17.84
C ASP A 7 39.30 -29.21 16.59
N THR A 8 39.00 -29.71 15.40
CA THR A 8 39.26 -29.03 14.13
C THR A 8 38.33 -27.83 13.91
N THR A 9 37.11 -27.88 14.47
CA THR A 9 36.10 -26.82 14.39
C THR A 9 36.36 -25.66 15.37
N LEU A 10 36.97 -25.93 16.54
CA LEU A 10 37.39 -24.89 17.48
C LEU A 10 38.69 -24.20 17.04
N ALA A 11 39.64 -24.95 16.47
CA ALA A 11 40.87 -24.39 15.93
C ALA A 11 40.63 -23.48 14.69
N SER A 12 39.60 -23.76 13.87
CA SER A 12 39.25 -22.90 12.73
C SER A 12 38.59 -21.58 13.13
N LEU A 13 37.93 -21.52 14.30
CA LEU A 13 37.34 -20.29 14.84
C LEU A 13 38.40 -19.36 15.44
N ALA A 14 39.53 -19.90 15.91
CA ALA A 14 40.63 -19.12 16.49
C ALA A 14 41.42 -18.30 15.45
N ASN A 15 41.28 -18.61 14.15
CA ASN A 15 41.94 -17.94 13.02
C ASN A 15 40.95 -17.26 12.07
N ALA A 16 39.68 -17.08 12.47
CA ALA A 16 38.72 -16.35 11.65
C ALA A 16 39.08 -14.85 11.66
N GLU A 17 39.17 -14.25 10.47
CA GLU A 17 39.27 -12.80 10.34
C GLU A 17 38.13 -12.14 11.14
N PRO A 18 38.41 -11.11 11.94
CA PRO A 18 37.39 -10.45 12.73
C PRO A 18 36.37 -9.81 11.79
N PHE A 19 35.10 -10.15 12.00
CA PHE A 19 33.98 -9.54 11.30
C PHE A 19 34.03 -8.00 11.41
N THR A 20 33.88 -7.33 10.28
CA THR A 20 34.09 -5.88 10.14
C THR A 20 32.78 -5.13 9.88
N LEU A 21 32.82 -3.80 10.01
CA LEU A 21 31.70 -2.95 9.57
C LEU A 21 31.50 -3.04 8.05
N LYS A 22 32.55 -3.30 7.27
CA LYS A 22 32.44 -3.51 5.81
C LYS A 22 31.60 -4.75 5.50
N ASP A 23 31.81 -5.83 6.26
CA ASP A 23 31.04 -7.07 6.12
C ASP A 23 29.54 -6.85 6.40
N VAL A 24 29.19 -5.92 7.31
CA VAL A 24 27.79 -5.55 7.58
C VAL A 24 27.21 -4.69 6.45
N PHE A 25 27.87 -3.57 6.12
CA PHE A 25 27.24 -2.47 5.39
C PHE A 25 27.53 -2.46 3.88
N GLU A 26 28.67 -3.00 3.46
CA GLU A 26 29.07 -3.03 2.05
C GLU A 26 28.89 -4.43 1.46
N ASP A 27 29.52 -5.42 2.07
CA ASP A 27 29.51 -6.79 1.57
C ASP A 27 28.23 -7.54 1.96
N LYS A 28 27.49 -6.99 2.93
CA LYS A 28 26.18 -7.48 3.37
C LYS A 28 26.20 -8.99 3.66
N VAL A 29 27.23 -9.45 4.34
CA VAL A 29 27.49 -10.88 4.64
C VAL A 29 26.32 -11.55 5.37
N PHE A 30 25.50 -10.76 6.08
CA PHE A 30 24.30 -11.22 6.79
C PHE A 30 22.96 -10.83 6.13
N GLU A 31 22.96 -10.31 4.89
CA GLU A 31 21.72 -10.06 4.17
C GLU A 31 21.04 -11.40 3.87
N VAL A 32 19.83 -11.55 4.40
CA VAL A 32 19.04 -12.76 4.22
C VAL A 32 18.40 -12.72 2.84
N ASN A 33 18.47 -13.84 2.12
CA ASN A 33 17.66 -14.00 0.92
C ASN A 33 16.18 -14.02 1.31
N GLU A 34 15.47 -12.95 0.98
CA GLU A 34 14.05 -12.80 1.26
C GLU A 34 13.20 -13.16 0.05
N LEU A 35 12.12 -13.91 0.28
CA LEU A 35 11.06 -14.07 -0.71
C LEU A 35 10.18 -12.82 -0.69
N ARG A 36 10.38 -11.92 -1.65
CA ARG A 36 9.72 -10.62 -1.67
C ARG A 36 8.31 -10.72 -2.24
N GLU A 37 7.32 -10.28 -1.46
CA GLU A 37 5.91 -10.16 -1.86
C GLU A 37 5.30 -11.45 -2.48
N PRO A 38 5.37 -12.61 -1.80
CA PRO A 38 4.80 -13.84 -2.34
C PRO A 38 3.26 -13.76 -2.36
N LYS A 39 2.65 -14.17 -3.48
CA LYS A 39 1.18 -14.24 -3.64
C LYS A 39 0.78 -15.56 -4.29
N TRP A 40 -0.07 -16.32 -3.61
CA TRP A 40 -0.64 -17.54 -4.17
C TRP A 40 -1.50 -17.22 -5.39
N LEU A 41 -1.31 -18.02 -6.44
CA LEU A 41 -2.24 -18.07 -7.56
C LEU A 41 -3.43 -18.96 -7.18
N LYS A 42 -4.55 -18.79 -7.89
CA LYS A 42 -5.82 -19.47 -7.62
C LYS A 42 -5.74 -20.98 -7.69
N ASP A 43 -4.83 -21.53 -8.49
CA ASP A 43 -4.64 -22.97 -8.61
C ASP A 43 -4.04 -23.61 -7.36
N SER A 44 -3.58 -22.81 -6.39
CA SER A 44 -2.95 -23.26 -5.13
C SER A 44 -1.71 -24.16 -5.31
N LYS A 45 -1.15 -24.19 -6.53
CA LYS A 45 0.07 -24.92 -6.90
C LYS A 45 1.21 -23.97 -7.22
N ARG A 46 0.87 -22.75 -7.61
CA ARG A 46 1.83 -21.72 -7.97
C ARG A 46 1.69 -20.52 -7.06
N PHE A 47 2.82 -19.88 -6.77
CA PHE A 47 2.83 -18.53 -6.20
C PHE A 47 3.74 -17.64 -7.03
N SER A 48 3.35 -16.37 -7.15
CA SER A 48 4.20 -15.34 -7.72
C SER A 48 4.99 -14.61 -6.65
N TYR A 49 6.10 -13.98 -7.03
CA TYR A 49 6.94 -13.19 -6.12
C TYR A 49 7.81 -12.21 -6.92
N LEU A 50 8.40 -11.22 -6.25
CA LEU A 50 9.32 -10.27 -6.86
C LEU A 50 10.77 -10.73 -6.70
N ASP A 51 11.52 -10.74 -7.81
CA ASP A 51 12.96 -11.03 -7.81
C ASP A 51 13.61 -10.37 -9.04
N LYS A 52 14.93 -10.26 -9.05
CA LYS A 52 15.68 -9.75 -10.19
C LYS A 52 15.44 -10.62 -11.43
N ALA A 53 15.30 -9.99 -12.60
CA ALA A 53 15.22 -10.68 -13.86
C ALA A 53 16.55 -11.39 -14.18
N PRO A 54 16.54 -12.48 -14.99
CA PRO A 54 17.77 -13.18 -15.34
C PRO A 54 18.80 -12.22 -15.96
N HIS A 55 20.03 -12.23 -15.43
CA HIS A 55 21.15 -11.41 -15.92
C HIS A 55 20.88 -9.89 -15.91
N SER A 56 20.01 -9.41 -15.02
CA SER A 56 19.63 -7.99 -14.91
C SER A 56 19.37 -7.60 -13.45
N ASP A 57 19.60 -6.33 -13.12
CA ASP A 57 19.23 -5.77 -11.80
C ASP A 57 17.76 -5.31 -11.73
N VAL A 58 17.03 -5.39 -12.85
CA VAL A 58 15.62 -5.04 -12.91
C VAL A 58 14.79 -6.06 -12.14
N VAL A 59 14.05 -5.60 -11.13
CA VAL A 59 13.07 -6.43 -10.40
C VAL A 59 11.88 -6.70 -11.31
N THR A 60 11.48 -7.97 -11.41
CA THR A 60 10.32 -8.41 -12.17
C THR A 60 9.48 -9.42 -11.38
N LEU A 61 8.34 -9.80 -11.94
CA LEU A 61 7.47 -10.82 -11.41
C LEU A 61 7.91 -12.21 -11.86
N TRP A 62 8.10 -13.11 -10.90
CA TRP A 62 8.36 -14.52 -11.11
C TRP A 62 7.15 -15.35 -10.67
N VAL A 63 7.01 -16.54 -11.23
CA VAL A 63 6.14 -17.60 -10.72
C VAL A 63 6.96 -18.81 -10.37
N TYR A 64 6.67 -19.39 -9.21
CA TYR A 64 7.21 -20.65 -8.74
C TYR A 64 6.10 -21.71 -8.70
N ASP A 65 6.38 -22.89 -9.25
CA ASP A 65 5.51 -24.05 -9.20
C ASP A 65 6.01 -25.03 -8.14
N ILE A 66 5.18 -25.32 -7.13
CA ILE A 66 5.60 -26.12 -5.97
C ILE A 66 5.69 -27.62 -6.27
N ASP A 67 5.02 -28.10 -7.31
CA ASP A 67 5.03 -29.52 -7.68
C ASP A 67 6.33 -29.87 -8.43
N THR A 68 6.77 -28.97 -9.31
CA THR A 68 7.93 -29.17 -10.19
C THR A 68 9.21 -28.50 -9.68
N GLY A 69 9.08 -27.51 -8.80
CA GLY A 69 10.18 -26.65 -8.35
C GLY A 69 10.65 -25.64 -9.41
N GLN A 70 9.93 -25.50 -10.52
CA GLN A 70 10.30 -24.60 -11.62
C GLN A 70 9.96 -23.14 -11.26
N ARG A 71 10.92 -22.24 -11.51
CA ARG A 71 10.71 -20.78 -11.48
C ARG A 71 10.74 -20.20 -12.89
N THR A 72 9.82 -19.30 -13.22
CA THR A 72 9.73 -18.66 -14.55
C THR A 72 9.47 -17.17 -14.40
N PRO A 73 10.26 -16.29 -15.05
CA PRO A 73 9.96 -14.86 -15.08
C PRO A 73 8.73 -14.62 -15.97
N LEU A 74 7.76 -13.85 -15.49
CA LEU A 74 6.53 -13.57 -16.23
C LEU A 74 6.60 -12.31 -17.09
N ILE A 75 7.42 -11.33 -16.67
CA ILE A 75 7.52 -10.04 -17.36
C ILE A 75 8.99 -9.80 -17.67
N LEU A 76 9.28 -9.55 -18.95
CA LEU A 76 10.63 -9.23 -19.38
C LEU A 76 10.96 -7.76 -19.07
N PRO A 77 12.20 -7.41 -18.69
CA PRO A 77 12.58 -6.04 -18.34
C PRO A 77 12.20 -4.98 -19.38
N GLU A 78 12.30 -5.31 -20.67
CA GLU A 78 11.95 -4.41 -21.77
C GLU A 78 10.46 -4.02 -21.77
N ASN A 79 9.59 -4.88 -21.22
CA ASN A 79 8.16 -4.62 -21.09
C ASN A 79 7.81 -3.74 -19.87
N LEU A 80 8.81 -3.41 -19.05
CA LEU A 80 8.70 -2.49 -17.92
C LEU A 80 9.30 -1.10 -18.25
N THR A 81 9.61 -0.85 -19.52
CA THR A 81 10.20 0.40 -19.99
C THR A 81 9.13 1.48 -20.14
N LEU A 82 9.43 2.67 -19.61
CA LEU A 82 8.57 3.85 -19.62
C LEU A 82 9.30 5.03 -20.24
N PRO A 83 8.61 5.97 -20.91
CA PRO A 83 9.18 7.26 -21.27
C PRO A 83 9.75 7.96 -20.03
N ALA A 84 10.99 8.43 -20.10
CA ALA A 84 11.55 9.27 -19.05
C ALA A 84 10.88 10.66 -19.09
N THR A 85 10.63 11.24 -17.93
CA THR A 85 10.01 12.57 -17.80
C THR A 85 10.91 13.52 -17.04
N THR A 86 11.07 14.74 -17.53
CA THR A 86 11.76 15.85 -16.85
C THR A 86 10.74 16.81 -16.24
N GLY A 87 11.01 17.27 -15.01
CA GLY A 87 10.16 18.22 -14.27
C GLY A 87 9.86 17.75 -12.84
N THR A 88 9.84 18.68 -11.89
CA THR A 88 9.70 18.36 -10.46
C THR A 88 8.25 18.11 -10.02
N ASN A 89 7.27 18.63 -10.79
CA ASN A 89 5.85 18.66 -10.42
C ASN A 89 4.96 18.07 -11.55
N SER A 90 3.84 17.41 -11.19
CA SER A 90 2.95 16.66 -12.10
C SER A 90 2.32 17.45 -13.25
N LYS A 91 2.33 18.79 -13.19
CA LYS A 91 1.80 19.66 -14.25
C LYS A 91 2.85 20.13 -15.27
N ALA A 92 4.12 19.81 -15.05
CA ALA A 92 5.24 20.30 -15.86
C ALA A 92 6.16 19.16 -16.33
N GLN A 93 5.69 17.91 -16.30
CA GLN A 93 6.46 16.80 -16.84
C GLN A 93 6.45 16.83 -18.36
N THR A 94 7.64 16.95 -18.94
CA THR A 94 7.87 16.76 -20.38
C THR A 94 8.62 15.48 -20.61
N VAL A 95 8.27 14.76 -21.67
CA VAL A 95 9.02 13.58 -22.09
C VAL A 95 10.44 13.99 -22.46
N ALA A 96 11.43 13.27 -21.92
CA ALA A 96 12.84 13.56 -22.10
C ALA A 96 13.37 12.91 -23.39
N PHE A 97 14.25 13.62 -24.08
CA PHE A 97 14.96 13.14 -25.25
C PHE A 97 16.45 13.35 -25.04
N ASN A 98 17.27 12.39 -25.47
CA ASN A 98 18.72 12.49 -25.35
C ASN A 98 19.30 13.45 -26.41
N GLU A 99 20.60 13.71 -26.35
CA GLU A 99 21.30 14.62 -27.29
C GLU A 99 21.13 14.23 -28.77
N ALA A 100 20.84 12.95 -29.06
CA ALA A 100 20.59 12.45 -30.41
C ALA A 100 19.10 12.59 -30.85
N GLY A 101 18.23 13.14 -29.99
CA GLY A 101 16.81 13.30 -30.25
C GLY A 101 15.96 12.03 -30.07
N ASN A 102 16.54 10.96 -29.49
CA ASN A 102 15.81 9.74 -29.18
C ASN A 102 15.13 9.86 -27.82
N LEU A 103 13.95 9.23 -27.70
CA LEU A 103 13.21 9.15 -26.45
C LEU A 103 14.07 8.53 -25.35
N GLU A 104 14.28 9.27 -24.26
CA GLU A 104 14.86 8.68 -23.06
C GLU A 104 13.83 7.80 -22.37
N THR A 105 14.31 6.73 -21.76
CA THR A 105 13.46 5.77 -21.08
C THR A 105 13.97 5.48 -19.68
N THR A 106 13.05 5.11 -18.81
CA THR A 106 13.32 4.59 -17.47
C THR A 106 12.63 3.25 -17.30
N THR A 107 13.02 2.49 -16.28
CA THR A 107 12.38 1.21 -15.96
C THR A 107 11.47 1.39 -14.75
N LEU A 108 10.27 0.80 -14.80
CA LEU A 108 9.36 0.79 -13.67
C LEU A 108 10.01 0.11 -12.46
N VAL A 109 10.09 0.82 -11.34
CA VAL A 109 10.55 0.25 -10.06
C VAL A 109 9.38 -0.42 -9.36
N ILE A 110 9.34 -1.74 -9.38
CA ILE A 110 8.27 -2.53 -8.75
C ILE A 110 8.60 -2.73 -7.26
N LYS A 111 7.74 -2.19 -6.39
CA LYS A 111 7.82 -2.42 -4.93
C LYS A 111 6.79 -3.42 -4.41
N ASN A 112 5.58 -3.41 -4.97
CA ASN A 112 4.52 -4.38 -4.71
C ASN A 112 3.65 -4.51 -5.97
N TYR A 113 2.75 -5.48 -5.99
CA TYR A 113 1.89 -5.80 -7.12
C TYR A 113 0.58 -6.45 -6.66
N GLN A 114 -0.47 -6.46 -7.46
CA GLN A 114 -1.72 -7.18 -7.17
C GLN A 114 -2.22 -7.85 -8.45
N TRP A 115 -2.59 -9.12 -8.36
CA TRP A 115 -3.25 -9.79 -9.47
C TRP A 115 -4.66 -9.25 -9.64
N SER A 116 -5.09 -9.12 -10.91
CA SER A 116 -6.51 -8.99 -11.20
C SER A 116 -7.26 -10.23 -10.70
N PRO A 117 -8.55 -10.11 -10.37
CA PRO A 117 -9.34 -11.24 -9.90
C PRO A 117 -9.41 -12.41 -10.86
N ASP A 118 -9.05 -12.29 -12.13
CA ASP A 118 -8.99 -13.37 -13.13
C ASP A 118 -7.55 -13.77 -13.50
N GLU A 119 -6.55 -13.18 -12.87
CA GLU A 119 -5.10 -13.39 -13.11
C GLU A 119 -4.63 -13.06 -14.54
N SER A 120 -5.41 -12.28 -15.29
CA SER A 120 -5.05 -11.84 -16.65
C SER A 120 -4.19 -10.56 -16.67
N GLU A 121 -4.12 -9.85 -15.55
CA GLU A 121 -3.42 -8.58 -15.39
C GLU A 121 -2.77 -8.47 -14.01
N VAL A 122 -1.77 -7.59 -13.90
CA VAL A 122 -1.15 -7.22 -12.62
C VAL A 122 -1.12 -5.71 -12.47
N LEU A 123 -1.62 -5.23 -11.34
CA LEU A 123 -1.51 -3.85 -10.89
C LEU A 123 -0.20 -3.65 -10.14
N PHE A 124 0.61 -2.68 -10.56
CA PHE A 124 1.75 -2.20 -9.80
C PHE A 124 1.39 -0.92 -9.06
N ALA A 125 1.26 -1.08 -7.75
CA ALA A 125 1.10 -0.01 -6.79
C ALA A 125 1.93 -0.39 -5.56
N GLN A 126 2.57 0.58 -4.93
CA GLN A 126 3.25 0.39 -3.66
C GLN A 126 2.30 -0.22 -2.63
N ALA A 127 2.91 -1.01 -1.75
CA ALA A 127 2.23 -1.52 -0.57
C ALA A 127 1.68 -0.36 0.27
N GLN A 128 0.77 -0.72 1.17
CA GLN A 128 0.03 0.16 2.07
C GLN A 128 0.88 1.33 2.59
N GLN A 129 0.26 2.51 2.67
CA GLN A 129 0.93 3.70 3.19
C GLN A 129 1.49 3.42 4.58
N HIS A 130 2.80 3.55 4.73
CA HIS A 130 3.44 3.61 6.02
C HIS A 130 4.36 4.82 6.01
N ARG A 131 4.38 5.60 7.10
CA ARG A 131 5.23 6.79 7.26
C ARG A 131 6.69 6.60 6.81
N SER A 132 7.24 5.39 6.91
CA SER A 132 8.62 5.08 6.50
C SER A 132 8.81 4.79 5.01
N PHE A 133 7.75 4.47 4.25
CA PHE A 133 7.88 3.97 2.86
C PHE A 133 7.46 4.96 1.76
N GLY A 134 7.03 6.17 2.14
CA GLY A 134 6.91 7.31 1.23
C GLY A 134 5.50 7.84 1.03
N GLN A 135 5.38 8.86 0.20
CA GLN A 135 4.16 9.65 0.00
C GLN A 135 3.06 8.94 -0.84
N GLY A 136 3.20 7.65 -1.18
CA GLY A 136 2.32 6.91 -2.10
C GLY A 136 2.84 6.83 -3.54
N ASP A 137 2.06 6.22 -4.43
CA ASP A 137 2.38 6.10 -5.85
C ASP A 137 2.01 7.35 -6.63
N ARG A 138 2.98 7.94 -7.33
CA ARG A 138 2.66 9.06 -8.25
C ARG A 138 1.72 8.61 -9.37
N GLN A 139 1.87 7.36 -9.79
CA GLN A 139 1.10 6.77 -10.85
C GLN A 139 0.87 5.29 -10.58
N VAL A 140 -0.31 4.82 -10.95
CA VAL A 140 -0.70 3.41 -10.85
C VAL A 140 -0.60 2.78 -12.22
N TYR A 141 0.13 1.68 -12.31
CA TYR A 141 0.35 0.95 -13.56
C TYR A 141 -0.36 -0.39 -13.55
N LEU A 142 -0.85 -0.81 -14.70
CA LEU A 142 -1.45 -2.11 -14.95
C LEU A 142 -0.69 -2.77 -16.10
N TYR A 143 -0.27 -4.01 -15.90
CA TYR A 143 0.34 -4.84 -16.93
C TYR A 143 -0.65 -5.91 -17.40
N ASN A 144 -0.92 -5.95 -18.70
CA ASN A 144 -1.78 -6.96 -19.30
C ASN A 144 -0.93 -8.04 -20.00
N PHE A 145 -1.14 -9.30 -19.64
CA PHE A 145 -0.33 -10.40 -20.17
C PHE A 145 -0.67 -10.77 -21.62
N ALA A 146 -1.89 -10.48 -22.09
CA ALA A 146 -2.33 -10.85 -23.43
C ALA A 146 -1.63 -10.02 -24.52
N ASP A 147 -1.36 -8.74 -24.25
CA ASP A 147 -0.68 -7.83 -25.18
C ASP A 147 0.72 -7.41 -24.71
N SER A 148 1.12 -7.86 -23.52
CA SER A 148 2.42 -7.56 -22.90
C SER A 148 2.67 -6.06 -22.67
N ARG A 149 1.60 -5.28 -22.44
CA ARG A 149 1.69 -3.82 -22.29
C ARG A 149 1.44 -3.34 -20.87
N LEU A 150 2.27 -2.38 -20.48
CA LEU A 150 2.06 -1.55 -19.29
C LEU A 150 1.17 -0.34 -19.64
N ARG A 151 0.17 -0.09 -18.81
CA ARG A 151 -0.81 0.99 -18.98
C ARG A 151 -0.97 1.76 -17.68
N ILE A 152 -1.18 3.06 -17.82
CA ILE A 152 -1.50 3.95 -16.70
C ILE A 152 -3.01 3.96 -16.51
N VAL A 153 -3.48 3.77 -15.28
CA VAL A 153 -4.92 3.77 -14.95
C VAL A 153 -5.35 4.93 -14.05
N SER A 154 -4.41 5.77 -13.60
CA SER A 154 -4.68 6.89 -12.70
C SER A 154 -4.17 8.24 -13.23
N ASN A 155 -4.71 9.33 -12.67
CA ASN A 155 -4.27 10.70 -12.95
C ASN A 155 -3.12 11.11 -12.01
N GLU A 156 -2.07 11.76 -12.51
CA GLU A 156 -0.85 12.05 -11.72
C GLU A 156 -0.92 13.29 -10.79
N ASP A 157 -2.08 13.84 -10.47
CA ASP A 157 -2.16 15.12 -9.77
C ASP A 157 -1.63 15.08 -8.33
N LYS A 158 -1.81 13.94 -7.64
CA LYS A 158 -1.31 13.67 -6.29
C LYS A 158 -0.96 12.19 -6.15
N PRO A 159 -0.15 11.81 -5.15
CA PRO A 159 0.11 10.41 -4.88
C PRO A 159 -1.15 9.61 -4.51
N HIS A 160 -1.14 8.34 -4.87
CA HIS A 160 -2.17 7.33 -4.66
C HIS A 160 -1.73 6.40 -3.54
N LEU A 161 -2.63 6.12 -2.61
CA LEU A 161 -2.35 5.35 -1.41
C LEU A 161 -3.37 4.22 -1.32
N ASN A 162 -2.93 3.08 -0.79
CA ASN A 162 -3.80 1.93 -0.53
C ASN A 162 -4.59 1.50 -1.77
N THR A 163 -3.95 1.57 -2.94
CA THR A 163 -4.54 1.26 -4.24
C THR A 163 -4.90 -0.23 -4.31
N LYS A 164 -6.09 -0.59 -4.79
CA LYS A 164 -6.48 -2.00 -4.98
C LYS A 164 -7.58 -2.18 -6.02
N TYR A 165 -7.63 -3.37 -6.62
CA TYR A 165 -8.74 -3.77 -7.49
C TYR A 165 -10.05 -3.86 -6.71
N SER A 166 -11.14 -3.52 -7.38
CA SER A 166 -12.47 -4.01 -7.03
C SER A 166 -12.54 -5.54 -7.18
N PRO A 167 -13.43 -6.25 -6.45
CA PRO A 167 -13.53 -7.71 -6.51
C PRO A 167 -13.82 -8.30 -7.89
N ASP A 168 -14.44 -7.52 -8.79
CA ASP A 168 -14.69 -7.94 -10.17
C ASP A 168 -13.59 -7.51 -11.16
N GLY A 169 -12.59 -6.76 -10.69
CA GLY A 169 -11.41 -6.37 -11.46
C GLY A 169 -11.64 -5.24 -12.46
N LYS A 170 -12.82 -4.59 -12.48
CA LYS A 170 -13.13 -3.53 -13.45
C LYS A 170 -12.66 -2.15 -12.99
N LEU A 171 -12.79 -1.91 -11.68
CA LEU A 171 -12.42 -0.65 -11.05
C LEU A 171 -11.13 -0.81 -10.24
N VAL A 172 -10.38 0.28 -10.12
CA VAL A 172 -9.27 0.45 -9.19
C VAL A 172 -9.65 1.55 -8.21
N GLY A 173 -9.62 1.26 -6.91
CA GLY A 173 -9.84 2.27 -5.87
C GLY A 173 -8.54 2.66 -5.19
N TYR A 174 -8.48 3.88 -4.67
CA TYR A 174 -7.32 4.43 -3.96
C TYR A 174 -7.70 5.65 -3.12
N VAL A 175 -6.81 6.02 -2.21
CA VAL A 175 -6.84 7.31 -1.51
C VAL A 175 -5.93 8.28 -2.23
N LYS A 176 -6.43 9.48 -2.53
CA LYS A 176 -5.70 10.57 -3.18
C LYS A 176 -6.03 11.89 -2.50
N GLY A 177 -5.03 12.57 -1.94
CA GLY A 177 -5.25 13.82 -1.20
C GLY A 177 -6.31 13.69 -0.09
N ASP A 178 -6.15 12.67 0.75
CA ASP A 178 -6.96 12.39 1.95
C ASP A 178 -8.43 12.03 1.68
N ASN A 179 -8.73 11.69 0.43
CA ASN A 179 -10.06 11.34 -0.04
C ASN A 179 -10.04 10.05 -0.86
N LEU A 180 -11.15 9.31 -0.83
CA LEU A 180 -11.33 8.09 -1.61
C LEU A 180 -11.77 8.40 -3.03
N TYR A 181 -11.22 7.64 -3.97
CA TYR A 181 -11.53 7.68 -5.39
C TYR A 181 -11.63 6.26 -5.92
N ILE A 182 -12.39 6.11 -7.01
CA ILE A 182 -12.36 4.93 -7.87
C ILE A 182 -12.11 5.37 -9.31
N ALA A 183 -11.42 4.55 -10.09
CA ALA A 183 -11.21 4.74 -11.50
C ALA A 183 -11.60 3.49 -12.27
N ASP A 184 -12.22 3.69 -13.44
CA ASP A 184 -12.43 2.63 -14.41
C ASP A 184 -11.12 2.37 -15.16
N LYS A 185 -10.66 1.11 -15.16
CA LYS A 185 -9.31 0.79 -15.64
C LYS A 185 -9.14 0.99 -17.15
N GLU A 186 -10.22 0.93 -17.93
CA GLU A 186 -10.19 1.03 -19.39
C GLU A 186 -10.30 2.48 -19.85
N SER A 187 -11.35 3.17 -19.39
CA SER A 187 -11.61 4.57 -19.75
C SER A 187 -10.75 5.56 -18.97
N LYS A 188 -10.11 5.13 -17.88
CA LYS A 188 -9.34 5.96 -16.92
C LYS A 188 -10.17 7.04 -16.25
N LYS A 189 -11.49 6.96 -16.39
CA LYS A 189 -12.38 7.92 -15.78
C LYS A 189 -12.36 7.72 -14.28
N GLU A 190 -12.19 8.82 -13.56
CA GLU A 190 -12.07 8.84 -12.11
C GLU A 190 -13.33 9.45 -11.48
N LEU A 191 -13.80 8.87 -10.39
CA LEU A 191 -14.91 9.36 -9.57
C LEU A 191 -14.44 9.52 -8.12
N GLN A 192 -14.58 10.74 -7.59
CA GLN A 192 -14.36 11.04 -6.18
C GLN A 192 -15.52 10.50 -5.33
N LEU A 193 -15.18 9.79 -4.25
CA LEU A 193 -16.13 9.16 -3.35
C LEU A 193 -16.30 9.89 -2.02
N THR A 194 -15.26 10.57 -1.55
CA THR A 194 -15.33 11.44 -0.37
C THR A 194 -14.75 12.80 -0.68
N ASN A 195 -15.26 13.84 -0.01
CA ASN A 195 -14.65 15.16 -0.09
C ASN A 195 -14.75 15.84 1.28
N THR A 196 -13.67 15.80 2.04
CA THR A 196 -13.55 16.59 3.26
C THR A 196 -12.65 17.79 2.98
N SER A 197 -13.20 19.00 3.14
CA SER A 197 -12.50 20.26 2.90
C SER A 197 -11.61 20.69 4.07
N GLU A 198 -11.76 20.05 5.24
CA GLU A 198 -11.06 20.39 6.47
C GLU A 198 -9.68 19.70 6.51
N PRO A 199 -8.61 20.44 6.81
CA PRO A 199 -7.29 19.84 6.99
C PRO A 199 -7.28 18.90 8.19
N ALA A 200 -6.43 17.87 8.12
CA ALA A 200 -6.28 16.85 9.16
C ALA A 200 -7.51 15.96 9.42
N ILE A 201 -8.42 15.88 8.44
CA ILE A 201 -9.38 14.79 8.36
C ILE A 201 -8.97 13.86 7.22
N TYR A 202 -8.83 12.59 7.52
CA TYR A 202 -8.34 11.58 6.57
C TYR A 202 -9.43 10.57 6.27
N ASN A 203 -9.70 10.30 4.98
CA ASN A 203 -10.64 9.28 4.54
C ASN A 203 -9.88 8.13 3.87
N GLY A 204 -9.96 6.94 4.46
CA GLY A 204 -9.35 5.73 3.90
C GLY A 204 -7.85 5.55 4.18
N ARG A 205 -7.25 6.45 4.96
CA ARG A 205 -5.87 6.34 5.47
C ARG A 205 -5.80 6.79 6.92
N PHE A 206 -4.66 6.58 7.54
CA PHE A 206 -4.41 6.92 8.93
C PHE A 206 -3.38 8.04 9.08
N GLY A 207 -3.32 8.59 10.29
CA GLY A 207 -2.20 9.41 10.76
C GLY A 207 -1.34 8.62 11.76
N TRP A 208 -0.44 9.31 12.45
CA TRP A 208 0.71 8.68 13.13
C TRP A 208 0.32 7.59 14.13
N VAL A 209 -0.62 7.87 15.05
CA VAL A 209 -0.93 6.95 16.16
C VAL A 209 -1.61 5.67 15.71
N TYR A 210 -2.46 5.74 14.67
CA TYR A 210 -3.10 4.54 14.11
C TYR A 210 -2.11 3.72 13.28
N GLU A 211 -1.23 4.37 12.51
CA GLU A 211 -0.17 3.69 11.76
C GLU A 211 0.79 2.95 12.69
N GLU A 212 1.31 3.63 13.72
CA GLU A 212 2.35 3.08 14.60
C GLU A 212 1.78 2.12 15.65
N GLU A 213 0.85 2.60 16.46
CA GLU A 213 0.46 1.90 17.71
C GLU A 213 -0.59 0.82 17.48
N LEU A 214 -1.35 0.91 16.37
CA LEU A 214 -2.33 -0.11 15.98
C LEU A 214 -1.91 -0.91 14.75
N SER A 215 -0.77 -0.57 14.14
CA SER A 215 -0.27 -1.19 12.90
C SER A 215 -1.30 -1.13 11.76
N LEU A 216 -1.97 0.01 11.62
CA LEU A 216 -3.01 0.24 10.61
C LEU A 216 -2.55 1.23 9.56
N THR A 217 -2.35 0.73 8.34
CA THR A 217 -1.85 1.49 7.18
C THR A 217 -2.89 1.60 6.06
N ASP A 218 -3.87 0.69 6.05
CA ASP A 218 -4.94 0.60 5.06
C ASP A 218 -6.32 0.86 5.66
N GLY A 219 -6.84 2.06 5.41
CA GLY A 219 -8.06 2.55 6.04
C GLY A 219 -9.35 2.30 5.27
N TRP A 220 -9.36 1.46 4.23
CA TRP A 220 -10.58 1.19 3.47
C TRP A 220 -10.60 -0.18 2.81
N SER A 221 -11.80 -0.71 2.53
CA SER A 221 -11.96 -1.99 1.84
C SER A 221 -13.27 -2.08 1.06
N TRP A 222 -13.22 -2.78 -0.07
CA TRP A 222 -14.40 -3.22 -0.82
C TRP A 222 -15.16 -4.28 -0.04
N SER A 223 -16.49 -4.26 -0.12
CA SER A 223 -17.29 -5.44 0.20
C SER A 223 -16.96 -6.58 -0.78
N PRO A 224 -17.15 -7.86 -0.43
CA PRO A 224 -16.77 -8.99 -1.28
C PRO A 224 -17.49 -9.03 -2.62
N ASP A 225 -18.70 -8.46 -2.70
CA ASP A 225 -19.49 -8.32 -3.92
C ASP A 225 -19.15 -7.07 -4.75
N GLY A 226 -18.22 -6.23 -4.27
CA GLY A 226 -17.77 -5.01 -4.93
C GLY A 226 -18.77 -3.86 -4.91
N LYS A 227 -19.92 -4.01 -4.26
CA LYS A 227 -21.00 -3.01 -4.29
C LYS A 227 -20.84 -1.90 -3.28
N ARG A 228 -20.01 -2.09 -2.26
CA ARG A 228 -19.79 -1.13 -1.18
C ARG A 228 -18.32 -0.94 -0.89
N ILE A 229 -18.00 0.23 -0.37
CA ILE A 229 -16.71 0.54 0.24
C ILE A 229 -16.95 0.93 1.70
N ALA A 230 -16.28 0.25 2.63
CA ALA A 230 -16.20 0.69 4.01
C ALA A 230 -14.85 1.37 4.25
N TYR A 231 -14.83 2.44 5.03
CA TYR A 231 -13.61 3.21 5.29
C TYR A 231 -13.59 3.86 6.67
N PHE A 232 -12.38 4.06 7.18
CA PHE A 232 -12.09 4.88 8.34
C PHE A 232 -12.07 6.36 7.93
N GLN A 233 -12.81 7.19 8.64
CA GLN A 233 -12.56 8.63 8.70
C GLN A 233 -11.91 8.95 10.04
N ILE A 234 -10.72 9.56 9.98
CA ILE A 234 -9.93 9.94 11.15
C ILE A 234 -9.88 11.47 11.22
N ASP A 235 -10.35 12.05 12.32
CA ASP A 235 -10.27 13.49 12.59
C ASP A 235 -9.18 13.76 13.62
N GLU A 236 -8.05 14.32 13.18
CA GLU A 236 -6.93 14.64 14.05
C GLU A 236 -6.88 16.11 14.47
N ARG A 237 -7.92 16.91 14.20
CA ARG A 237 -7.86 18.36 14.44
C ARG A 237 -7.61 18.72 15.91
N ALA A 238 -8.15 17.92 16.84
CA ALA A 238 -7.95 18.08 18.28
C ALA A 238 -6.62 17.53 18.80
N VAL A 239 -5.88 16.78 17.98
CA VAL A 239 -4.59 16.19 18.35
C VAL A 239 -3.51 17.29 18.36
N PRO A 240 -2.72 17.42 19.44
CA PRO A 240 -1.61 18.37 19.49
C PRO A 240 -0.61 18.20 18.35
N VAL A 241 -0.04 19.32 17.90
CA VAL A 241 0.98 19.34 16.85
C VAL A 241 2.37 19.44 17.49
N LEU A 242 3.21 18.46 17.20
CA LEU A 242 4.62 18.42 17.54
C LEU A 242 5.45 18.89 16.32
N PRO A 243 6.15 20.04 16.41
CA PRO A 243 7.08 20.47 15.38
C PRO A 243 8.40 19.70 15.50
N LEU A 244 8.77 18.97 14.45
CA LEU A 244 10.06 18.28 14.34
C LEU A 244 11.01 19.11 13.48
N GLY A 245 12.25 19.30 13.91
CA GLY A 245 13.25 20.00 13.12
C GLY A 245 13.57 19.25 11.82
N ASN A 246 13.64 19.97 10.70
CA ASN A 246 14.15 19.46 9.42
C ASN A 246 15.28 20.39 8.95
N TYR A 247 16.47 19.83 8.82
CA TYR A 247 17.72 20.55 8.55
C TYR A 247 18.28 20.25 7.15
N ASP A 248 17.49 19.60 6.28
CA ASP A 248 17.91 19.23 4.92
C ASP A 248 18.01 20.44 3.97
N ASP A 249 17.28 21.53 4.29
CA ASP A 249 17.26 22.77 3.52
C ASP A 249 18.03 23.90 4.23
N LEU A 250 18.59 24.82 3.44
CA LEU A 250 19.25 26.04 3.95
C LEU A 250 18.34 26.85 4.90
N HIS A 251 17.03 26.85 4.61
CA HIS A 251 16.01 27.46 5.46
C HIS A 251 15.22 26.37 6.18
N VAL A 252 15.56 26.15 7.44
CA VAL A 252 14.91 25.16 8.32
C VAL A 252 13.41 25.41 8.39
N LYS A 253 12.62 24.42 7.99
CA LYS A 253 11.16 24.41 8.12
C LYS A 253 10.76 23.18 8.93
N PRO A 254 10.12 23.32 10.10
CA PRO A 254 9.76 22.16 10.89
C PRO A 254 8.71 21.30 10.18
N ILE A 255 8.83 19.98 10.33
CA ILE A 255 7.80 19.02 9.94
C ILE A 255 6.74 19.03 11.04
N GLN A 256 5.54 19.48 10.70
CA GLN A 256 4.41 19.55 11.62
C GLN A 256 3.74 18.17 11.71
N THR A 257 3.84 17.52 12.87
CA THR A 257 3.32 16.16 13.08
C THR A 257 2.25 16.17 14.17
N ARG A 258 1.06 15.65 13.88
CA ARG A 258 0.04 15.45 14.92
C ARG A 258 0.39 14.23 15.75
N TYR A 259 0.59 14.43 17.05
CA TYR A 259 1.15 13.42 17.93
C TYR A 259 0.52 13.55 19.33
N PRO A 260 -0.42 12.67 19.72
CA PRO A 260 -0.97 12.68 21.06
C PRO A 260 0.03 12.03 22.02
N LYS A 261 0.46 12.75 23.06
CA LYS A 261 1.17 12.15 24.19
C LYS A 261 0.17 11.49 25.14
N ALA A 262 0.69 10.78 26.14
CA ALA A 262 -0.15 10.18 27.17
C ALA A 262 -1.06 11.24 27.83
N GLY A 263 -2.37 11.01 27.78
CA GLY A 263 -3.40 11.93 28.31
C GLY A 263 -3.92 12.97 27.33
N ASP A 264 -3.26 13.19 26.19
CA ASP A 264 -3.74 14.12 25.17
C ASP A 264 -4.98 13.57 24.44
N PRO A 265 -5.77 14.44 23.77
CA PRO A 265 -6.84 14.01 22.87
C PRO A 265 -6.30 13.14 21.73
N ASN A 266 -6.93 11.98 21.53
CA ASN A 266 -6.70 11.15 20.36
C ASN A 266 -7.42 11.67 19.11
N PRO A 267 -7.07 11.14 17.93
CA PRO A 267 -7.93 11.23 16.77
C PRO A 267 -9.32 10.65 17.04
N ILE A 268 -10.37 11.33 16.57
CA ILE A 268 -11.73 10.80 16.60
C ILE A 268 -11.95 9.96 15.35
N VAL A 269 -12.45 8.73 15.54
CA VAL A 269 -12.70 7.78 14.46
C VAL A 269 -14.19 7.69 14.11
N ARG A 270 -14.49 7.56 12.82
CA ARG A 270 -15.81 7.19 12.31
C ARG A 270 -15.66 6.13 11.23
N ILE A 271 -16.65 5.25 11.10
CA ILE A 271 -16.71 4.27 10.01
C ILE A 271 -17.79 4.68 9.03
N GLY A 272 -17.38 4.96 7.80
CA GLY A 272 -18.26 5.28 6.68
C GLY A 272 -18.44 4.08 5.76
N VAL A 273 -19.64 3.95 5.19
CA VAL A 273 -19.96 3.00 4.12
C VAL A 273 -20.55 3.76 2.95
N ILE A 274 -20.03 3.51 1.76
CA ILE A 274 -20.45 4.12 0.50
C ILE A 274 -20.94 3.01 -0.43
N GLU A 275 -22.10 3.20 -1.04
CA GLU A 275 -22.56 2.38 -2.17
C GLU A 275 -21.82 2.82 -3.43
N VAL A 276 -21.28 1.85 -4.16
CA VAL A 276 -20.51 2.05 -5.39
C VAL A 276 -21.50 2.33 -6.51
N PRO A 277 -21.41 3.50 -7.19
CA PRO A 277 -22.36 3.83 -8.25
C PRO A 277 -22.22 2.91 -9.47
N ASP A 278 -23.33 2.63 -10.14
CA ASP A 278 -23.34 1.83 -11.39
C ASP A 278 -22.68 2.56 -12.58
N SER A 279 -22.43 3.87 -12.46
CA SER A 279 -21.85 4.70 -13.52
C SER A 279 -20.77 5.63 -12.99
N MET A 280 -19.67 5.73 -13.73
CA MET A 280 -18.59 6.69 -13.47
C MET A 280 -18.97 8.14 -13.77
N ASP A 281 -20.15 8.41 -14.37
CA ASP A 281 -20.76 9.75 -14.49
C ASP A 281 -21.55 10.18 -13.25
N ALA A 282 -21.72 9.28 -12.27
CA ALA A 282 -22.48 9.59 -11.08
C ALA A 282 -21.88 10.77 -10.30
N LYS A 283 -22.73 11.48 -9.57
CA LYS A 283 -22.27 12.41 -8.55
C LYS A 283 -21.63 11.64 -7.40
N MET A 284 -20.76 12.31 -6.64
CA MET A 284 -20.18 11.75 -5.42
C MET A 284 -21.29 11.17 -4.53
N PRO A 285 -21.23 9.87 -4.17
CA PRO A 285 -22.25 9.24 -3.37
C PRO A 285 -22.22 9.77 -1.93
N ALA A 286 -23.35 9.62 -1.22
CA ALA A 286 -23.45 10.01 0.18
C ALA A 286 -22.92 8.92 1.10
N THR A 287 -22.02 9.26 2.03
CA THR A 287 -21.58 8.34 3.09
C THR A 287 -22.74 8.00 4.04
N ARG A 288 -22.85 6.71 4.36
CA ARG A 288 -23.66 6.18 5.47
C ARG A 288 -22.73 5.92 6.65
N TRP A 289 -23.05 6.47 7.82
CA TRP A 289 -22.19 6.35 9.01
C TRP A 289 -22.68 5.21 9.89
N VAL A 290 -21.74 4.35 10.29
CA VAL A 290 -22.00 3.26 11.23
C VAL A 290 -22.09 3.84 12.64
N ASP A 291 -23.14 3.45 13.37
CA ASP A 291 -23.24 3.68 14.81
C ASP A 291 -22.25 2.75 15.53
N ILE A 292 -21.15 3.33 16.02
CA ILE A 292 -20.10 2.63 16.77
C ILE A 292 -20.16 2.93 18.28
N GLY A 293 -21.26 3.50 18.75
CA GLY A 293 -21.47 3.97 20.13
C GLY A 293 -21.33 5.50 20.27
N ALA A 294 -21.76 5.99 21.44
CA ALA A 294 -21.82 7.42 21.74
C ALA A 294 -20.50 8.00 22.29
N ASP A 295 -19.61 7.15 22.80
CA ASP A 295 -18.31 7.59 23.34
C ASP A 295 -17.33 7.85 22.18
N PRO A 296 -16.86 9.10 21.98
CA PRO A 296 -15.90 9.42 20.93
C PRO A 296 -14.46 9.00 21.28
N ASP A 297 -14.13 8.75 22.55
CA ASP A 297 -12.77 8.41 22.99
C ASP A 297 -12.54 6.89 22.98
N ILE A 298 -12.61 6.36 21.77
CA ILE A 298 -12.43 4.94 21.46
C ILE A 298 -11.43 4.76 20.31
N TYR A 299 -11.01 3.52 20.11
CA TYR A 299 -10.33 3.08 18.91
C TYR A 299 -11.17 2.07 18.15
N ILE A 300 -11.11 2.13 16.82
CA ILE A 300 -11.46 0.98 15.98
C ILE A 300 -10.15 0.34 15.53
N ALA A 301 -9.79 -0.79 16.13
CA ALA A 301 -8.53 -1.45 15.91
C ALA A 301 -8.51 -2.26 14.61
N ARG A 302 -9.64 -2.77 14.13
CA ARG A 302 -9.73 -3.50 12.85
C ARG A 302 -11.10 -3.29 12.22
N MET A 303 -11.15 -3.34 10.89
CA MET A 303 -12.37 -3.35 10.09
C MET A 303 -12.21 -4.40 9.00
N GLN A 304 -13.15 -5.34 8.90
CA GLN A 304 -13.05 -6.42 7.93
C GLN A 304 -14.43 -6.86 7.43
N TRP A 305 -14.52 -7.07 6.12
CA TRP A 305 -15.64 -7.78 5.53
C TRP A 305 -15.44 -9.29 5.66
N THR A 306 -16.47 -9.99 6.13
CA THR A 306 -16.59 -11.44 5.96
C THR A 306 -16.88 -11.78 4.50
N ALA A 307 -16.59 -13.01 4.06
CA ALA A 307 -16.90 -13.47 2.71
C ALA A 307 -18.40 -13.35 2.35
N GLN A 308 -19.29 -13.38 3.34
CA GLN A 308 -20.75 -13.23 3.16
C GLN A 308 -21.20 -11.76 3.09
N GLY A 309 -20.27 -10.80 3.14
CA GLY A 309 -20.59 -9.37 3.05
C GLY A 309 -21.12 -8.75 4.35
N THR A 310 -20.87 -9.37 5.50
CA THR A 310 -21.03 -8.71 6.81
C THR A 310 -19.77 -7.94 7.17
N LEU A 311 -19.90 -6.67 7.58
CA LEU A 311 -18.81 -5.84 8.07
C LEU A 311 -18.63 -6.03 9.59
N LEU A 312 -17.40 -6.35 10.01
CA LEU A 312 -17.02 -6.52 11.41
C LEU A 312 -16.06 -5.41 11.82
N LEU A 313 -16.22 -4.90 13.05
CA LEU A 313 -15.34 -3.90 13.65
C LEU A 313 -14.81 -4.40 14.99
N GLN A 314 -13.56 -4.09 15.30
CA GLN A 314 -12.98 -4.30 16.62
C GLN A 314 -12.90 -2.96 17.35
N ARG A 315 -13.76 -2.76 18.36
CA ARG A 315 -13.78 -1.55 19.19
C ARG A 315 -12.99 -1.78 20.47
N ILE A 316 -12.18 -0.79 20.84
CA ILE A 316 -11.39 -0.77 22.06
C ILE A 316 -11.64 0.57 22.77
N PRO A 317 -12.01 0.60 24.06
CA PRO A 317 -12.13 1.87 24.80
C PRO A 317 -10.74 2.50 25.01
N ARG A 318 -10.67 3.79 25.35
CA ARG A 318 -9.39 4.48 25.64
C ARG A 318 -8.46 3.75 26.60
N LEU A 319 -9.02 3.04 27.60
CA LEU A 319 -8.27 2.26 28.59
C LEU A 319 -7.61 0.99 28.03
N GLN A 320 -8.00 0.53 26.84
CA GLN A 320 -7.45 -0.65 26.16
C GLN A 320 -7.52 -1.96 26.98
N ASN A 321 -8.50 -2.08 27.86
CA ASN A 321 -8.67 -3.21 28.77
C ASN A 321 -9.75 -4.21 28.33
N THR A 322 -10.49 -3.90 27.25
CA THR A 322 -11.50 -4.79 26.65
C THR A 322 -11.49 -4.64 25.13
N LEU A 323 -11.83 -5.73 24.43
CA LEU A 323 -12.01 -5.75 22.98
C LEU A 323 -13.43 -6.21 22.66
N GLU A 324 -14.19 -5.38 21.95
CA GLU A 324 -15.55 -5.70 21.50
C GLU A 324 -15.54 -5.97 19.99
N LEU A 325 -16.08 -7.12 19.59
CA LEU A 325 -16.32 -7.44 18.18
C LEU A 325 -17.75 -7.02 17.82
N LEU A 326 -17.86 -5.96 17.03
CA LEU A 326 -19.14 -5.40 16.57
C LEU A 326 -19.49 -5.96 15.20
N LYS A 327 -20.77 -6.27 14.99
CA LYS A 327 -21.31 -6.71 13.70
C LYS A 327 -22.20 -5.63 13.13
N VAL A 328 -21.78 -5.03 12.01
CA VAL A 328 -22.57 -3.98 11.37
C VAL A 328 -23.70 -4.59 10.54
N ASP A 329 -24.94 -4.17 10.82
CA ASP A 329 -26.05 -4.35 9.89
C ASP A 329 -25.97 -3.28 8.80
N VAL A 330 -25.49 -3.65 7.61
CA VAL A 330 -25.30 -2.75 6.47
C VAL A 330 -26.60 -2.24 5.83
N ARG A 331 -27.78 -2.62 6.34
CA ARG A 331 -29.07 -2.02 5.94
C ARG A 331 -29.46 -0.86 6.85
N THR A 332 -29.13 -0.96 8.13
CA THR A 332 -29.52 0.00 9.18
C THR A 332 -28.35 0.85 9.67
N PHE A 333 -27.12 0.42 9.38
CA PHE A 333 -25.84 0.97 9.84
C PHE A 333 -25.70 0.98 11.38
N LYS A 334 -26.33 0.04 12.06
CA LYS A 334 -26.21 -0.19 13.50
C LYS A 334 -25.25 -1.36 13.80
N THR A 335 -24.69 -1.37 15.00
CA THR A 335 -23.79 -2.44 15.50
C THR A 335 -24.40 -3.30 16.58
#